data_AF-A0A414EXT0-F1
#
_entry.id   AF-A0A414EXT0-F1
#
_cell.length_a   1.000
_cell.length_b   1.000
_cell.length_c   1.000
_cell.angle_alpha   90.00
_cell.angle_beta   90.00
_cell.angle_gamma   90.00
#
_symmetry.space_group_name_H-M   'P 1'
#
loop_
_entity.id
_entity.type
_entity.pdbx_description
1 polymer ?
#
loop_
_entity_poly.entity_id
_entity_poly.type
_entity_poly.pdbx_seq_one_letter_code
_entity_poly.pdbx_strand_id
1 'polypeptide(L)'
;MIQDPFRSMIRSEGVLRYRDLPWRRTRDPYIIWLSEVMLQQTQVPRVETRMPAWLDRFPTVQALAQAAPSDVLDAWQGMGYNRRALALHKAAQRVVEDWDGEFPRETRDLVALPGIGPATAQGIRSFAFDLPGVYLETNVRTVFLHHFFPDVPAVPDRELVPLIQAACPAVPGAATDEIAPFAVPLDDADTPRAWYYALLDYGAYLKKTLPNPSRRSAGYSRQSKFEGSRRQKRAHIVRMLLAARDGQPAGITLADAVVGVNDMEAAAGRGPVERELVAGILADLEREGFCRAEGDRWLSI
;
A
#
# COMPACT_ATOMS: atom_id res chain seq x y z
N MET A 1 20.07 -16.69 22.29
CA MET A 1 20.74 -17.64 21.37
C MET A 1 19.74 -18.29 20.38
N ILE A 2 18.77 -17.54 19.82
CA ILE A 2 17.78 -18.05 18.85
C ILE A 2 17.96 -17.42 17.45
N GLN A 3 18.81 -16.39 17.31
CA GLN A 3 18.81 -15.50 16.15
C GLN A 3 19.55 -16.06 14.92
N ASP A 4 20.71 -16.71 15.08
CA ASP A 4 21.54 -17.06 13.91
C ASP A 4 20.97 -18.16 13.00
N PRO A 5 20.40 -19.28 13.51
CA PRO A 5 19.87 -20.34 12.64
C PRO A 5 18.64 -19.87 11.85
N PHE A 6 17.74 -19.12 12.50
CA PHE A 6 16.54 -18.59 11.85
C PHE A 6 16.93 -17.59 10.75
N ARG A 7 17.82 -16.63 11.05
CA ARG A 7 18.22 -15.62 10.07
C ARG A 7 18.95 -16.23 8.88
N SER A 8 19.86 -17.18 9.12
CA SER A 8 20.58 -17.90 8.07
C SER A 8 19.64 -18.68 7.15
N MET A 9 18.62 -19.32 7.71
CA MET A 9 17.57 -19.99 6.94
C MET A 9 16.76 -19.00 6.10
N ILE A 10 16.30 -17.89 6.68
CA ILE A 10 15.53 -16.87 5.94
C ILE A 10 16.34 -16.28 4.78
N ARG A 11 17.63 -15.98 4.99
CA ARG A 11 18.52 -15.48 3.93
C ARG A 11 18.64 -16.50 2.79
N SER A 12 18.86 -17.77 3.13
CA SER A 12 18.89 -18.88 2.15
C SER A 12 17.58 -18.98 1.36
N GLU A 13 16.43 -18.95 2.05
CA GLU A 13 15.11 -18.99 1.43
C GLU A 13 14.86 -17.78 0.52
N GLY A 14 15.36 -16.60 0.91
CA GLY A 14 15.29 -15.36 0.14
C GLY A 14 16.08 -15.42 -1.16
N VAL A 15 17.29 -16.00 -1.15
CA VAL A 15 18.08 -16.23 -2.37
C VAL A 15 17.34 -17.17 -3.32
N LEU A 16 16.85 -18.31 -2.81
CA LEU A 16 16.14 -19.32 -3.61
C LEU A 16 14.84 -18.81 -4.24
N ARG A 17 14.20 -17.81 -3.61
CA ARG A 17 12.87 -17.31 -4.00
C ARG A 17 12.89 -15.87 -4.49
N TYR A 18 14.08 -15.33 -4.74
CA TYR A 18 14.26 -13.93 -5.09
C TYR A 18 13.37 -13.56 -6.28
N ARG A 19 12.56 -12.52 -6.11
CA ARG A 19 11.79 -11.92 -7.18
C ARG A 19 12.47 -10.64 -7.64
N ASP A 20 12.82 -10.60 -8.91
CA ASP A 20 13.33 -9.40 -9.55
C ASP A 20 12.14 -8.50 -9.97
N LEU A 21 11.92 -7.44 -9.21
CA LEU A 21 10.79 -6.51 -9.37
C LEU A 21 11.32 -5.10 -9.63
N PRO A 22 10.68 -4.28 -10.50
CA PRO A 22 11.21 -2.98 -10.91
C PRO A 22 11.59 -2.06 -9.73
N TRP A 23 10.74 -1.98 -8.71
CA TRP A 23 10.98 -1.16 -7.52
C TRP A 23 12.10 -1.68 -6.60
N ARG A 24 12.60 -2.92 -6.79
CA ARG A 24 13.76 -3.44 -6.06
C ARG A 24 15.10 -3.04 -6.68
N ARG A 25 15.08 -2.50 -7.90
CA ARG A 25 16.27 -2.07 -8.65
C ARG A 25 16.67 -0.61 -8.39
N THR A 26 15.94 0.08 -7.52
CA THR A 26 16.20 1.48 -7.15
C THR A 26 16.23 1.67 -5.63
N ARG A 27 16.90 2.73 -5.19
CA ARG A 27 16.86 3.22 -3.81
C ARG A 27 16.14 4.55 -3.67
N ASP A 28 15.56 5.05 -4.76
CA ASP A 28 14.79 6.29 -4.76
C ASP A 28 13.58 6.16 -3.80
N PRO A 29 13.52 6.98 -2.73
CA PRO A 29 12.44 6.89 -1.75
C PRO A 29 11.06 7.19 -2.34
N TYR A 30 10.96 8.02 -3.40
CA TYR A 30 9.68 8.27 -4.07
C TYR A 30 9.16 7.01 -4.74
N ILE A 31 10.01 6.31 -5.52
CA ILE A 31 9.62 5.07 -6.22
C ILE A 31 9.35 3.94 -5.22
N ILE A 32 10.17 3.81 -4.18
CA ILE A 32 9.97 2.82 -3.11
C ILE A 32 8.63 3.06 -2.41
N TRP A 33 8.37 4.28 -1.96
CA TRP A 33 7.11 4.64 -1.32
C TRP A 33 5.91 4.41 -2.23
N LEU A 34 5.99 4.81 -3.50
CA LEU A 34 4.96 4.56 -4.49
C LEU A 34 4.67 3.05 -4.61
N SER A 35 5.70 2.22 -4.67
CA SER A 35 5.56 0.76 -4.74
C SER A 35 4.86 0.19 -3.51
N GLU A 36 5.25 0.64 -2.31
CA GLU A 36 4.63 0.22 -1.05
C GLU A 36 3.15 0.58 -1.01
N VAL A 37 2.80 1.81 -1.40
CA VAL A 37 1.39 2.25 -1.46
C VAL A 37 0.63 1.48 -2.53
N MET A 38 1.18 1.29 -3.72
CA MET A 38 0.52 0.53 -4.80
C MET A 38 0.26 -0.92 -4.41
N LEU A 39 1.21 -1.59 -3.74
CA LEU A 39 1.11 -3.00 -3.33
C LEU A 39 0.13 -3.25 -2.18
N GLN A 40 -0.36 -2.19 -1.51
CA GLN A 40 -1.42 -2.34 -0.51
C GLN A 40 -2.71 -2.83 -1.16
N GLN A 41 -3.08 -4.09 -0.92
CA GLN A 41 -4.31 -4.68 -1.44
C GLN A 41 -4.41 -4.72 -2.99
N THR A 42 -3.28 -4.61 -3.69
CA THR A 42 -3.16 -4.79 -5.14
C THR A 42 -2.05 -5.81 -5.43
N GLN A 43 -2.30 -6.74 -6.35
CA GLN A 43 -1.35 -7.80 -6.67
C GLN A 43 -0.17 -7.30 -7.52
N VAL A 44 1.00 -7.91 -7.33
CA VAL A 44 2.27 -7.57 -8.02
C VAL A 44 2.11 -7.39 -9.54
N PRO A 45 1.49 -8.33 -10.30
CA PRO A 45 1.40 -8.17 -11.77
C PRO A 45 0.66 -6.89 -12.19
N ARG A 46 -0.35 -6.47 -11.41
CA ARG A 46 -1.07 -5.24 -11.69
C ARG A 46 -0.21 -4.00 -11.43
N VAL A 47 0.61 -4.02 -10.37
CA VAL A 47 1.54 -2.93 -10.08
C VAL A 47 2.62 -2.82 -11.17
N GLU A 48 3.17 -3.96 -11.61
CA GLU A 48 4.18 -3.98 -12.69
C GLU A 48 3.66 -3.36 -14.01
N THR A 49 2.39 -3.59 -14.35
CA THR A 49 1.78 -2.98 -15.53
C THR A 49 1.44 -1.50 -15.35
N ARG A 50 1.08 -1.07 -14.13
CA ARG A 50 0.52 0.28 -13.89
C ARG A 50 1.56 1.32 -13.46
N MET A 51 2.62 0.89 -12.76
CA MET A 51 3.66 1.79 -12.26
C MET A 51 4.42 2.53 -13.38
N PRO A 52 4.77 1.93 -14.53
CA PRO A 52 5.47 2.66 -15.60
C PRO A 52 4.70 3.90 -16.07
N ALA A 53 3.42 3.74 -16.43
CA ALA A 53 2.58 4.86 -16.87
C ALA A 53 2.37 5.92 -15.77
N TRP A 54 2.41 5.53 -14.49
CA TRP A 54 2.41 6.48 -13.39
C TRP A 54 3.69 7.31 -13.36
N LEU A 55 4.85 6.66 -13.45
CA LEU A 55 6.15 7.33 -13.41
C LEU A 55 6.41 8.18 -14.67
N ASP A 56 5.84 7.82 -15.83
CA ASP A 56 5.87 8.66 -17.02
C ASP A 56 5.13 9.98 -16.80
N ARG A 57 4.00 9.95 -16.08
CA ARG A 57 3.18 11.14 -15.78
C ARG A 57 3.71 11.94 -14.59
N PHE A 58 4.19 11.25 -13.56
CA PHE A 58 4.66 11.83 -12.30
C PHE A 58 6.05 11.25 -11.96
N PRO A 59 7.12 11.70 -12.66
CA PRO A 59 8.45 11.10 -12.53
C PRO A 59 9.11 11.39 -11.17
N THR A 60 8.69 12.45 -10.48
CA THR A 60 9.25 12.87 -9.19
C THR A 60 8.14 13.19 -8.18
N VAL A 61 8.51 13.27 -6.90
CA VAL A 61 7.58 13.71 -5.85
C VAL A 61 7.08 15.14 -6.09
N GLN A 62 7.91 16.01 -6.66
CA GLN A 62 7.54 17.37 -7.05
C GLN A 62 6.49 17.37 -8.16
N ALA A 63 6.67 16.57 -9.20
CA ALA A 63 5.71 16.43 -10.28
C ALA A 63 4.35 15.91 -9.76
N LEU A 64 4.39 14.94 -8.84
CA LEU A 64 3.17 14.45 -8.17
C LEU A 64 2.52 15.55 -7.32
N ALA A 65 3.28 16.29 -6.51
CA ALA A 65 2.77 17.33 -5.63
C ALA A 65 2.08 18.47 -6.40
N GLN A 66 2.63 18.85 -7.55
CA GLN A 66 2.11 19.92 -8.42
C GLN A 66 0.91 19.50 -9.28
N ALA A 67 0.64 18.20 -9.40
CA ALA A 67 -0.46 17.69 -10.22
C ALA A 67 -1.84 18.11 -9.68
N ALA A 68 -2.81 18.26 -10.58
CA ALA A 68 -4.20 18.41 -10.16
C ALA A 68 -4.72 17.11 -9.51
N PRO A 69 -5.55 17.16 -8.45
CA PRO A 69 -6.07 15.95 -7.82
C PRO A 69 -6.83 15.03 -8.79
N SER A 70 -7.60 15.58 -9.74
CA SER A 70 -8.27 14.78 -10.77
C SER A 70 -7.31 14.03 -11.68
N ASP A 71 -6.13 14.58 -11.97
CA ASP A 71 -5.09 13.91 -12.76
C ASP A 71 -4.49 12.72 -12.02
N VAL A 72 -4.28 12.87 -10.71
CA VAL A 72 -3.82 11.78 -9.83
C VAL A 72 -4.88 10.68 -9.76
N LEU A 73 -6.16 11.04 -9.58
CA LEU A 73 -7.27 10.09 -9.53
C LEU A 73 -7.49 9.34 -10.84
N ASP A 74 -7.26 10.02 -11.97
CA ASP A 74 -7.30 9.46 -13.31
C ASP A 74 -6.17 8.45 -13.53
N ALA A 75 -4.92 8.82 -13.21
CA ALA A 75 -3.78 7.91 -13.29
C ALA A 75 -3.93 6.67 -12.37
N TRP A 76 -4.60 6.82 -11.23
CA TRP A 76 -4.84 5.72 -10.27
C TRP A 76 -5.97 4.77 -10.68
N GLN A 77 -6.73 5.05 -11.75
CA GLN A 77 -7.85 4.21 -12.15
C GLN A 77 -7.45 2.74 -12.31
N GLY A 78 -8.28 1.84 -11.78
CA GLY A 78 -8.00 0.40 -11.82
C GLY A 78 -7.00 -0.12 -10.77
N MET A 79 -6.33 0.74 -10.00
CA MET A 79 -5.51 0.28 -8.86
C MET A 79 -6.35 -0.15 -7.65
N GLY A 80 -7.60 0.29 -7.58
CA GLY A 80 -8.50 0.07 -6.45
C GLY A 80 -8.17 0.96 -5.25
N TYR A 81 -9.11 1.08 -4.31
CA TYR A 81 -8.96 1.90 -3.10
C TYR A 81 -8.44 3.31 -3.39
N ASN A 82 -9.19 4.07 -4.20
CA ASN A 82 -8.77 5.38 -4.73
C ASN A 82 -8.41 6.40 -3.64
N ARG A 83 -8.80 6.18 -2.37
CA ARG A 83 -8.43 7.06 -1.26
C ARG A 83 -6.92 7.05 -1.02
N ARG A 84 -6.23 5.96 -1.38
CA ARG A 84 -4.77 5.91 -1.39
C ARG A 84 -4.17 6.95 -2.33
N ALA A 85 -4.77 7.20 -3.49
CA ALA A 85 -4.28 8.19 -4.44
C ALA A 85 -4.32 9.61 -3.87
N LEU A 86 -5.43 9.97 -3.21
CA LEU A 86 -5.56 11.28 -2.56
C LEU A 86 -4.61 11.43 -1.36
N ALA A 87 -4.44 10.37 -0.57
CA ALA A 87 -3.48 10.38 0.54
C ALA A 87 -2.04 10.50 0.02
N LEU A 88 -1.70 9.74 -1.04
CA LEU A 88 -0.41 9.79 -1.73
C LEU A 88 -0.14 11.21 -2.25
N HIS A 89 -1.10 11.85 -2.91
CA HIS A 89 -0.94 13.22 -3.40
C HIS A 89 -0.70 14.23 -2.28
N LYS A 90 -1.53 14.19 -1.22
CA LYS A 90 -1.36 15.06 -0.04
C LYS A 90 -0.02 14.85 0.67
N ALA A 91 0.44 13.61 0.76
CA ALA A 91 1.75 13.30 1.32
C ALA A 91 2.89 13.80 0.43
N ALA A 92 2.77 13.71 -0.90
CA ALA A 92 3.76 14.28 -1.82
C ALA A 92 3.86 15.81 -1.64
N GLN A 93 2.72 16.50 -1.52
CA GLN A 93 2.67 17.94 -1.21
C GLN A 93 3.40 18.25 0.11
N ARG A 94 3.10 17.49 1.17
CA ARG A 94 3.75 17.68 2.47
C ARG A 94 5.25 17.41 2.44
N VAL A 95 5.71 16.41 1.69
CA VAL A 95 7.15 16.14 1.49
C VAL A 95 7.85 17.31 0.78
N VAL A 96 7.20 17.92 -0.21
CA VAL A 96 7.75 19.11 -0.89
C VAL A 96 7.76 20.34 0.02
N GLU A 97 6.65 20.59 0.72
CA GLU A 97 6.48 21.78 1.58
C GLU A 97 7.38 21.77 2.82
N ASP A 98 7.48 20.63 3.51
CA ASP A 98 8.21 20.54 4.79
C ASP A 98 9.68 20.12 4.63
N TRP A 99 10.00 19.39 3.56
CA TRP A 99 11.29 18.69 3.40
C TRP A 99 11.94 18.95 2.04
N ASP A 100 11.48 19.97 1.29
CA ASP A 100 12.03 20.35 -0.02
C ASP A 100 12.09 19.20 -1.05
N GLY A 101 11.17 18.23 -0.91
CA GLY A 101 11.11 17.05 -1.77
C GLY A 101 12.03 15.90 -1.33
N GLU A 102 12.78 16.05 -0.25
CA GLU A 102 13.56 14.97 0.36
C GLU A 102 12.72 14.17 1.36
N PHE A 103 12.69 12.84 1.22
CA PHE A 103 11.92 12.03 2.16
C PHE A 103 12.57 12.01 3.55
N PRO A 104 11.80 12.28 4.63
CA PRO A 104 12.33 12.16 5.97
C PRO A 104 12.72 10.70 6.26
N ARG A 105 13.78 10.53 7.07
CA ARG A 105 14.29 9.21 7.46
C ARG A 105 13.71 8.73 8.78
N GLU A 106 13.19 9.64 9.60
CA GLU A 106 12.65 9.31 10.91
C GLU A 106 11.24 8.73 10.84
N THR A 107 11.00 7.67 11.63
CA THR A 107 9.71 6.96 11.64
C THR A 107 8.57 7.90 12.00
N ARG A 108 8.77 8.78 12.99
CA ARG A 108 7.73 9.73 13.43
C ARG A 108 7.29 10.65 12.30
N ASP A 109 8.27 11.12 11.52
CA ASP A 109 8.08 12.14 10.48
C ASP A 109 7.43 11.50 9.25
N LEU A 110 7.83 10.27 8.90
CA LEU A 110 7.16 9.47 7.88
C LEU A 110 5.71 9.13 8.26
N VAL A 111 5.45 8.72 9.51
CA VAL A 111 4.08 8.38 9.98
C VAL A 111 3.17 9.60 10.04
N ALA A 112 3.73 10.81 10.20
CA ALA A 112 2.96 12.05 10.16
C ALA A 112 2.42 12.36 8.74
N LEU A 113 3.00 11.77 7.68
CA LEU A 113 2.54 11.98 6.31
C LEU A 113 1.21 11.25 6.03
N PRO A 114 0.26 11.90 5.32
CA PRO A 114 -1.03 11.30 4.97
C PRO A 114 -0.93 9.91 4.33
N GLY A 115 -1.60 8.92 4.93
CA GLY A 115 -1.68 7.56 4.38
C GLY A 115 -0.43 6.70 4.62
N ILE A 116 0.57 7.20 5.34
CA ILE A 116 1.75 6.42 5.73
C ILE A 116 1.53 5.88 7.16
N GLY A 117 1.27 4.57 7.26
CA GLY A 117 1.24 3.87 8.53
C GLY A 117 2.62 3.35 8.95
N PRO A 118 2.76 2.76 10.17
CA PRO A 118 4.04 2.27 10.69
C PRO A 118 4.76 1.29 9.76
N ALA A 119 4.03 0.36 9.13
CA ALA A 119 4.61 -0.59 8.19
C ALA A 119 5.15 0.11 6.94
N THR A 120 4.39 1.02 6.32
CA THR A 120 4.85 1.78 5.14
C THR A 120 6.05 2.66 5.47
N ALA A 121 6.04 3.34 6.63
CA ALA A 121 7.16 4.14 7.09
C ALA A 121 8.43 3.28 7.23
N GLN A 122 8.31 2.10 7.83
CA GLN A 122 9.44 1.19 7.91
C GLN A 122 9.84 0.61 6.55
N GLY A 123 8.90 0.38 5.64
CA GLY A 123 9.20 -0.04 4.26
C GLY A 123 10.09 0.99 3.55
N ILE A 124 9.76 2.28 3.66
CA ILE A 124 10.60 3.37 3.13
C ILE A 124 11.98 3.35 3.78
N ARG A 125 12.04 3.31 5.12
CA ARG A 125 13.29 3.28 5.91
C ARG A 125 14.21 2.12 5.51
N SER A 126 13.67 0.90 5.51
CA SER A 126 14.45 -0.30 5.18
C SER A 126 14.85 -0.30 3.71
N PHE A 127 13.90 -0.09 2.80
CA PHE A 127 14.18 -0.27 1.37
C PHE A 127 14.96 0.92 0.81
N ALA A 128 14.57 2.17 1.01
CA ALA A 128 15.33 3.30 0.47
C ALA A 128 16.67 3.47 1.19
N PHE A 129 16.65 3.44 2.54
CA PHE A 129 17.76 3.94 3.36
C PHE A 129 18.54 2.88 4.13
N ASP A 130 18.20 1.58 4.03
CA ASP A 130 18.83 0.51 4.81
C ASP A 130 18.78 0.73 6.33
N LEU A 131 17.73 1.42 6.81
CA LEU A 131 17.57 1.70 8.23
C LEU A 131 16.80 0.57 8.93
N PRO A 132 17.26 0.10 10.09
CA PRO A 132 16.59 -0.95 10.83
C PRO A 132 15.29 -0.46 11.47
N GLY A 133 14.43 -1.41 11.83
CA GLY A 133 13.16 -1.17 12.50
C GLY A 133 12.20 -2.33 12.34
N VAL A 134 10.89 -2.14 12.55
CA VAL A 134 9.89 -3.22 12.51
C VAL A 134 8.99 -3.09 11.29
N TYR A 135 9.29 -3.85 10.23
CA TYR A 135 8.45 -3.91 9.03
C TYR A 135 7.46 -5.08 9.14
N LEU A 136 6.32 -4.83 9.77
CA LEU A 136 5.27 -5.84 9.97
C LEU A 136 4.15 -5.69 8.93
N GLU A 137 4.31 -6.36 7.79
CA GLU A 137 3.22 -6.60 6.83
C GLU A 137 2.83 -8.08 6.77
N THR A 138 1.87 -8.43 5.91
CA THR A 138 1.24 -9.75 5.85
C THR A 138 2.17 -10.93 5.51
N ASN A 139 3.19 -10.79 4.66
CA ASN A 139 4.15 -11.86 4.34
C ASN A 139 5.17 -12.02 5.48
N VAL A 140 5.71 -10.92 6.01
CA VAL A 140 6.56 -10.94 7.22
C VAL A 140 5.81 -11.61 8.36
N ARG A 141 4.56 -11.19 8.62
CA ARG A 141 3.67 -11.83 9.58
C ARG A 141 3.53 -13.32 9.33
N THR A 142 3.35 -13.74 8.08
CA THR A 142 3.22 -15.16 7.72
C THR A 142 4.45 -15.96 8.10
N VAL A 143 5.65 -15.44 7.85
CA VAL A 143 6.91 -16.10 8.22
C VAL A 143 6.98 -16.29 9.73
N PHE A 144 6.78 -15.23 10.51
CA PHE A 144 6.89 -15.31 11.97
C PHE A 144 5.80 -16.19 12.59
N LEU A 145 4.56 -16.13 12.10
CA LEU A 145 3.50 -17.04 12.54
C LEU A 145 3.81 -18.51 12.20
N HIS A 146 4.40 -18.76 11.03
CA HIS A 146 4.74 -20.12 10.62
C HIS A 146 5.82 -20.73 11.53
N HIS A 147 6.86 -19.98 11.85
CA HIS A 147 8.03 -20.48 12.58
C HIS A 147 7.89 -20.45 14.10
N PHE A 148 7.24 -19.42 14.65
CA PHE A 148 7.17 -19.21 16.10
C PHE A 148 5.78 -19.50 16.69
N PHE A 149 4.74 -19.59 15.86
CA PHE A 149 3.36 -19.78 16.30
C PHE A 149 2.58 -20.78 15.41
N PRO A 150 3.11 -21.99 15.15
CA PRO A 150 2.51 -22.95 14.22
C PRO A 150 1.09 -23.36 14.62
N ASP A 151 0.77 -23.38 15.92
CA ASP A 151 -0.51 -23.88 16.45
C ASP A 151 -1.25 -22.85 17.31
N VAL A 152 -0.82 -21.59 17.31
CA VAL A 152 -1.43 -20.53 18.12
C VAL A 152 -2.39 -19.70 17.25
N PRO A 153 -3.70 -19.67 17.57
CA PRO A 153 -4.65 -18.81 16.88
C PRO A 153 -4.63 -17.37 17.42
N ALA A 154 -5.15 -16.45 16.62
CA ALA A 154 -5.36 -15.04 16.96
C ALA A 154 -4.13 -14.32 17.58
N VAL A 155 -2.92 -14.60 17.09
CA VAL A 155 -1.69 -13.98 17.61
C VAL A 155 -1.71 -12.45 17.34
N PRO A 156 -1.64 -11.61 18.38
CA PRO A 156 -1.61 -10.15 18.24
C PRO A 156 -0.22 -9.62 17.87
N ASP A 157 -0.18 -8.42 17.30
CA ASP A 157 1.07 -7.77 16.84
C ASP A 157 2.09 -7.59 17.97
N ARG A 158 1.63 -7.36 19.21
CA ARG A 158 2.50 -7.21 20.39
C ARG A 158 3.38 -8.44 20.68
N GLU A 159 3.01 -9.63 20.21
CA GLU A 159 3.81 -10.86 20.32
C GLU A 159 4.83 -10.96 19.17
N LEU A 160 4.50 -10.41 18.00
CA LEU A 160 5.34 -10.48 16.79
C LEU A 160 6.41 -9.39 16.76
N VAL A 161 6.06 -8.19 17.22
CA VAL A 161 6.92 -6.99 17.15
C VAL A 161 8.30 -7.22 17.79
N PRO A 162 8.42 -7.76 19.02
CA PRO A 162 9.73 -8.01 19.63
C PRO A 162 10.58 -9.00 18.83
N LEU A 163 9.96 -10.05 18.28
CA LEU A 163 10.67 -11.06 17.47
C LEU A 163 11.18 -10.46 16.15
N ILE A 164 10.36 -9.62 15.50
CA ILE A 164 10.73 -8.97 14.24
C ILE A 164 11.86 -7.97 14.46
N GLN A 165 11.77 -7.17 15.54
CA GLN A 165 12.82 -6.22 15.91
C GLN A 165 14.13 -6.93 16.19
N ALA A 166 14.09 -7.97 17.03
CA ALA A 166 15.26 -8.75 17.39
C ALA A 166 15.84 -9.55 16.21
N ALA A 167 15.10 -9.82 15.15
CA ALA A 167 15.61 -10.53 13.97
C ALA A 167 16.10 -9.60 12.85
N CYS A 168 15.72 -8.32 12.87
CA CYS A 168 16.17 -7.33 11.89
C CYS A 168 17.67 -7.05 12.11
N PRO A 169 18.52 -7.09 11.06
CA PRO A 169 19.90 -6.64 11.18
C PRO A 169 19.96 -5.16 11.58
N ALA A 170 20.93 -4.80 12.42
CA ALA A 170 21.36 -3.41 12.56
C ALA A 170 22.00 -2.90 11.25
N VAL A 171 22.36 -1.61 11.20
CA VAL A 171 23.16 -1.09 10.10
C VAL A 171 24.54 -1.78 10.11
N PRO A 172 25.06 -2.29 8.98
CA PRO A 172 26.42 -2.81 8.92
C PRO A 172 27.44 -1.81 9.45
N GLY A 173 28.31 -2.26 10.36
CA GLY A 173 29.33 -1.41 10.99
C GLY A 173 28.86 -0.58 12.18
N ALA A 174 27.61 -0.71 12.64
CA ALA A 174 27.15 -0.12 13.91
C ALA A 174 27.96 -0.67 15.10
N ALA A 175 28.26 0.19 16.08
CA ALA A 175 28.93 -0.24 17.31
C ALA A 175 28.05 -1.24 18.08
N THR A 176 28.65 -2.20 18.79
CA THR A 176 27.90 -3.26 19.50
C THR A 176 26.83 -2.73 20.45
N ASP A 177 27.10 -1.59 21.09
CA ASP A 177 26.20 -0.97 22.06
C ASP A 177 25.00 -0.27 21.38
N GLU A 178 25.10 -0.02 20.07
CA GLU A 178 24.05 0.58 19.22
C GLU A 178 23.24 -0.49 18.46
N ILE A 179 23.65 -1.77 18.54
CA ILE A 179 22.97 -2.88 17.85
C ILE A 179 21.64 -3.18 18.52
N ALA A 180 21.58 -3.22 19.86
CA ALA A 180 20.32 -3.46 20.55
C ALA A 180 19.30 -2.35 20.21
N PRO A 181 18.04 -2.69 19.86
CA PRO A 181 17.37 -3.99 19.99
C PRO A 181 17.41 -4.90 18.74
N PHE A 182 18.24 -4.58 17.76
CA PHE A 182 18.43 -5.31 16.51
C PHE A 182 19.48 -6.41 16.65
N ALA A 183 19.67 -7.21 15.61
CA ALA A 183 20.67 -8.27 15.59
C ALA A 183 21.96 -7.83 14.86
N VAL A 184 23.08 -8.38 15.31
CA VAL A 184 24.39 -8.18 14.67
C VAL A 184 24.31 -8.69 13.22
N PRO A 185 24.70 -7.90 12.21
CA PRO A 185 24.77 -8.38 10.83
C PRO A 185 25.72 -9.58 10.71
N LEU A 186 25.31 -10.62 9.97
CA LEU A 186 26.12 -11.81 9.72
C LEU A 186 27.28 -11.55 8.75
N ASP A 187 27.07 -10.62 7.83
CA ASP A 187 28.04 -10.14 6.83
C ASP A 187 27.55 -8.80 6.26
N ASP A 188 28.33 -8.19 5.35
CA ASP A 188 27.98 -6.89 4.74
C ASP A 188 26.70 -6.92 3.88
N ALA A 189 26.25 -8.10 3.45
CA ALA A 189 25.03 -8.27 2.68
C ALA A 189 23.79 -8.47 3.58
N ASP A 190 23.96 -8.65 4.89
CA ASP A 190 22.89 -8.80 5.87
C ASP A 190 22.36 -7.43 6.32
N THR A 191 21.73 -6.73 5.38
CA THR A 191 21.16 -5.39 5.56
C THR A 191 19.66 -5.43 5.84
N PRO A 192 19.05 -4.39 6.44
CA PRO A 192 17.59 -4.30 6.61
C PRO A 192 16.83 -4.47 5.30
N ARG A 193 17.31 -3.90 4.18
CA ARG A 193 16.69 -4.06 2.85
C ARG A 193 16.70 -5.52 2.41
N ALA A 194 17.86 -6.18 2.45
CA ALA A 194 18.00 -7.57 2.00
C ALA A 194 17.18 -8.51 2.89
N TRP A 195 17.22 -8.30 4.20
CA TRP A 195 16.45 -9.05 5.20
C TRP A 195 14.94 -9.02 4.90
N TYR A 196 14.38 -7.82 4.70
CA TYR A 196 12.96 -7.70 4.46
C TYR A 196 12.51 -8.18 3.08
N TYR A 197 13.34 -8.07 2.04
CA TYR A 197 13.02 -8.71 0.76
C TYR A 197 13.03 -10.23 0.85
N ALA A 198 13.97 -10.83 1.60
CA ALA A 198 13.98 -12.27 1.86
C ALA A 198 12.70 -12.72 2.57
N LEU A 199 12.28 -12.01 3.63
CA LEU A 199 11.02 -12.28 4.34
C LEU A 199 9.79 -12.13 3.44
N LEU A 200 9.75 -11.10 2.58
CA LEU A 200 8.65 -10.88 1.65
C LEU A 200 8.50 -12.02 0.63
N ASP A 201 9.62 -12.51 0.09
CA ASP A 201 9.65 -13.59 -0.91
C ASP A 201 9.29 -14.93 -0.29
N TYR A 202 9.90 -15.25 0.84
CA TYR A 202 9.61 -16.49 1.56
C TYR A 202 8.16 -16.51 2.09
N GLY A 203 7.68 -15.41 2.67
CA GLY A 203 6.30 -15.31 3.14
C GLY A 203 5.27 -15.43 2.00
N ALA A 204 5.56 -14.86 0.82
CA ALA A 204 4.72 -15.04 -0.36
C ALA A 204 4.70 -16.51 -0.84
N TYR A 205 5.83 -17.21 -0.75
CA TYR A 205 5.91 -18.64 -1.02
C TYR A 205 5.09 -19.47 -0.03
N LEU A 206 5.23 -19.22 1.28
CA LEU A 206 4.48 -19.94 2.32
C LEU A 206 2.96 -19.82 2.13
N LYS A 207 2.46 -18.65 1.73
CA LYS A 207 1.02 -18.46 1.44
C LYS A 207 0.51 -19.28 0.26
N LYS A 208 1.39 -19.70 -0.66
CA LYS A 208 1.04 -20.55 -1.81
C LYS A 208 1.12 -22.03 -1.46
N THR A 209 2.02 -22.42 -0.56
CA THR A 209 2.30 -23.84 -0.26
C THR A 209 1.57 -24.38 0.96
N LEU A 210 1.21 -23.51 1.91
CA LEU A 210 0.56 -23.90 3.15
C LEU A 210 -0.86 -23.31 3.27
N PRO A 211 -1.77 -23.96 4.02
CA PRO A 211 -3.02 -23.35 4.45
C PRO A 211 -2.73 -22.00 5.13
N ASN A 212 -3.17 -20.91 4.50
CA ASN A 212 -2.75 -19.53 4.78
C ASN A 212 -2.55 -19.24 6.29
N PRO A 213 -1.28 -19.17 6.77
CA PRO A 213 -0.98 -18.94 8.18
C PRO A 213 -1.50 -17.59 8.70
N SER A 214 -1.71 -16.60 7.81
CA SER A 214 -2.30 -15.31 8.19
C SER A 214 -3.73 -15.44 8.73
N ARG A 215 -4.43 -16.56 8.51
CA ARG A 215 -5.74 -16.84 9.14
C ARG A 215 -5.66 -16.92 10.67
N ARG A 216 -4.46 -17.18 11.21
CA ARG A 216 -4.20 -17.16 12.66
C ARG A 216 -3.95 -15.76 13.20
N SER A 217 -3.95 -14.72 12.37
CA SER A 217 -3.86 -13.35 12.85
C SER A 217 -5.19 -12.90 13.45
N ALA A 218 -5.15 -12.21 14.59
CA ALA A 218 -6.33 -11.61 15.21
C ALA A 218 -7.07 -10.63 14.27
N GLY A 219 -6.35 -9.94 13.37
CA GLY A 219 -6.91 -8.98 12.44
C GLY A 219 -7.40 -9.57 11.11
N TYR A 220 -7.40 -10.89 10.95
CA TYR A 220 -7.76 -11.51 9.67
C TYR A 220 -9.25 -11.32 9.35
N SER A 221 -9.54 -10.67 8.22
CA SER A 221 -10.89 -10.58 7.65
C SER A 221 -10.89 -11.02 6.19
N ARG A 222 -11.92 -11.78 5.78
CA ARG A 222 -12.07 -12.19 4.39
C ARG A 222 -12.71 -11.05 3.59
N GLN A 223 -11.98 -10.55 2.59
CA GLN A 223 -12.52 -9.56 1.67
C GLN A 223 -13.68 -10.16 0.85
N SER A 224 -14.81 -9.44 0.78
CA SER A 224 -15.95 -9.82 -0.08
C SER A 224 -15.59 -9.70 -1.56
N LYS A 225 -16.37 -10.35 -2.43
CA LYS A 225 -16.22 -10.24 -3.88
C LYS A 225 -16.32 -8.77 -4.32
N PHE A 226 -15.57 -8.41 -5.36
CA PHE A 226 -15.61 -7.06 -5.91
C PHE A 226 -16.88 -6.84 -6.76
N GLU A 227 -17.21 -7.80 -7.61
CA GLU A 227 -18.41 -7.79 -8.46
C GLU A 227 -19.70 -7.67 -7.65
N GLY A 228 -20.57 -6.76 -8.05
CA GLY A 228 -21.83 -6.40 -7.38
C GLY A 228 -21.64 -5.57 -6.11
N SER A 229 -20.41 -5.37 -5.61
CA SER A 229 -20.20 -4.70 -4.33
C SER A 229 -20.36 -3.18 -4.40
N ARG A 230 -20.62 -2.56 -3.24
CA ARG A 230 -20.59 -1.09 -3.08
C ARG A 230 -19.27 -0.47 -3.59
N ARG A 231 -18.15 -1.18 -3.48
CA ARG A 231 -16.83 -0.71 -3.95
C ARG A 231 -16.75 -0.63 -5.47
N GLN A 232 -17.39 -1.56 -6.19
CA GLN A 232 -17.45 -1.52 -7.65
C GLN A 232 -18.28 -0.32 -8.11
N LYS A 233 -19.46 -0.15 -7.51
CA LYS A 233 -20.36 0.98 -7.80
C LYS A 233 -19.68 2.33 -7.50
N ARG A 234 -18.97 2.44 -6.38
CA ARG A 234 -18.12 3.60 -6.06
C ARG A 234 -17.04 3.87 -7.09
N ALA A 235 -16.30 2.85 -7.51
CA ALA A 235 -15.28 3.01 -8.54
C ALA A 235 -15.88 3.44 -9.88
N HIS A 236 -17.09 2.98 -10.20
CA HIS A 236 -17.81 3.42 -11.39
C HIS A 236 -18.20 4.90 -11.32
N ILE A 237 -18.79 5.35 -10.22
CA ILE A 237 -19.15 6.77 -10.03
C ILE A 237 -17.92 7.68 -10.12
N VAL A 238 -16.76 7.26 -9.58
CA VAL A 238 -15.50 8.02 -9.74
C VAL A 238 -15.12 8.18 -11.22
N ARG A 239 -15.27 7.12 -12.03
CA ARG A 239 -15.01 7.23 -13.49
C ARG A 239 -15.97 8.19 -14.18
N MET A 240 -17.25 8.18 -13.79
CA MET A 240 -18.25 9.11 -14.32
C MET A 240 -17.89 10.57 -13.98
N LEU A 241 -17.50 10.83 -12.73
CA LEU A 241 -17.05 12.16 -12.28
C LEU A 241 -15.84 12.66 -13.08
N LEU A 242 -14.83 11.80 -13.28
CA LEU A 242 -13.63 12.14 -14.05
C LEU A 242 -13.95 12.37 -15.54
N ALA A 243 -14.82 11.55 -16.13
CA ALA A 243 -15.24 11.70 -17.53
C ALA A 243 -16.06 12.98 -17.75
N ALA A 244 -16.82 13.42 -16.76
CA ALA A 244 -17.63 14.63 -16.83
C ALA A 244 -16.89 15.91 -16.42
N ARG A 245 -15.59 15.84 -16.08
CA ARG A 245 -14.86 17.00 -15.52
C ARG A 245 -14.77 18.17 -16.50
N ASP A 246 -14.57 17.87 -17.79
CA ASP A 246 -14.40 18.86 -18.87
C ASP A 246 -15.70 19.06 -19.67
N GLY A 247 -16.82 18.50 -19.20
CA GLY A 247 -18.12 18.60 -19.86
C GLY A 247 -18.79 19.96 -19.71
N GLN A 248 -19.80 20.22 -20.54
CA GLN A 248 -20.68 21.40 -20.43
C GLN A 248 -22.16 20.96 -20.35
N PRO A 249 -22.81 21.02 -19.18
CA PRO A 249 -22.26 21.38 -17.85
C PRO A 249 -21.31 20.33 -17.26
N ALA A 250 -20.35 20.77 -16.45
CA ALA A 250 -19.36 19.90 -15.80
C ALA A 250 -19.97 19.10 -14.64
N GLY A 251 -19.39 17.93 -14.34
CA GLY A 251 -19.86 17.05 -13.27
C GLY A 251 -21.09 16.23 -13.64
N ILE A 252 -21.64 15.49 -12.67
CA ILE A 252 -22.80 14.61 -12.86
C ILE A 252 -23.89 14.89 -11.82
N THR A 253 -25.14 14.72 -12.19
CA THR A 253 -26.27 14.74 -11.24
C THR A 253 -26.43 13.38 -10.55
N LEU A 254 -27.26 13.33 -9.50
CA LEU A 254 -27.66 12.05 -8.90
C LEU A 254 -28.41 11.16 -9.91
N ALA A 255 -29.20 11.76 -10.80
CA ALA A 255 -29.92 11.01 -11.83
C ALA A 255 -28.94 10.34 -12.80
N ASP A 256 -27.93 11.09 -13.28
CA ASP A 256 -26.88 10.55 -14.14
C ASP A 256 -26.16 9.39 -13.45
N ALA A 257 -25.76 9.56 -12.19
CA ALA A 257 -25.07 8.53 -11.41
C ALA A 257 -25.92 7.25 -11.24
N VAL A 258 -27.23 7.38 -11.00
CA VAL A 258 -28.14 6.24 -10.89
C VAL A 258 -28.25 5.50 -12.21
N VAL A 259 -28.42 6.22 -13.33
CA VAL A 259 -28.48 5.64 -14.67
C VAL A 259 -27.18 4.88 -14.97
N GLY A 260 -26.01 5.53 -14.83
CA GLY A 260 -24.73 4.89 -15.13
C GLY A 260 -24.43 3.66 -14.27
N VAL A 261 -24.78 3.69 -12.97
CA VAL A 261 -24.63 2.51 -12.10
C VAL A 261 -25.59 1.39 -12.52
N ASN A 262 -26.84 1.71 -12.88
CA ASN A 262 -27.81 0.70 -13.32
C ASN A 262 -27.42 0.10 -14.67
N ASP A 263 -26.91 0.89 -15.61
CA ASP A 263 -26.39 0.41 -16.89
C ASP A 263 -25.21 -0.56 -16.68
N MET A 264 -24.30 -0.23 -15.76
CA MET A 264 -23.20 -1.12 -15.38
C MET A 264 -23.69 -2.44 -14.78
N GLU A 265 -24.71 -2.40 -13.92
CA GLU A 265 -25.28 -3.61 -13.30
C GLU A 265 -26.05 -4.46 -14.33
N ALA A 266 -26.84 -3.83 -15.19
CA ALA A 266 -27.60 -4.49 -16.26
C ALA A 266 -26.67 -5.16 -17.28
N ALA A 267 -25.59 -4.49 -17.69
CA ALA A 267 -24.56 -5.07 -18.56
C ALA A 267 -23.88 -6.31 -17.95
N ALA A 268 -23.92 -6.44 -16.62
CA ALA A 268 -23.42 -7.58 -15.88
C ALA A 268 -24.51 -8.58 -15.43
N GLY A 269 -25.73 -8.45 -15.95
CA GLY A 269 -26.86 -9.34 -15.66
C GLY A 269 -27.44 -9.21 -14.26
N ARG A 270 -27.25 -8.06 -13.59
CA ARG A 270 -27.75 -7.78 -12.23
C ARG A 270 -28.90 -6.78 -12.27
N GLY A 271 -29.74 -6.83 -11.24
CA GLY A 271 -30.88 -5.93 -11.08
C GLY A 271 -30.47 -4.49 -10.78
N PRO A 272 -31.42 -3.54 -10.89
CA PRO A 272 -31.19 -2.14 -10.58
C PRO A 272 -30.87 -1.95 -9.09
N VAL A 273 -30.27 -0.81 -8.78
CA VAL A 273 -29.91 -0.41 -7.42
C VAL A 273 -30.82 0.70 -6.91
N GLU A 274 -31.03 0.72 -5.59
CA GLU A 274 -31.75 1.79 -4.92
C GLU A 274 -31.04 3.14 -5.08
N ARG A 275 -31.83 4.19 -5.29
CA ARG A 275 -31.32 5.57 -5.45
C ARG A 275 -30.55 6.04 -4.22
N GLU A 276 -31.00 5.64 -3.03
CA GLU A 276 -30.39 5.93 -1.73
C GLU A 276 -28.98 5.35 -1.62
N LEU A 277 -28.74 4.17 -2.22
CA LEU A 277 -27.41 3.57 -2.25
C LEU A 277 -26.43 4.48 -2.99
N VAL A 278 -26.83 4.96 -4.18
CA VAL A 278 -26.01 5.82 -5.05
C VAL A 278 -25.79 7.18 -4.40
N ALA A 279 -26.85 7.79 -3.86
CA ALA A 279 -26.74 9.05 -3.11
C ALA A 279 -25.76 8.94 -1.95
N GLY A 280 -25.83 7.84 -1.17
CA GLY A 280 -24.86 7.58 -0.11
C GLY A 280 -23.43 7.41 -0.63
N ILE A 281 -23.22 6.85 -1.82
CA ILE A 281 -21.85 6.76 -2.40
C ILE A 281 -21.32 8.14 -2.75
N LEU A 282 -22.14 9.00 -3.36
CA LEU A 282 -21.76 10.37 -3.71
C LEU A 282 -21.41 11.18 -2.45
N ALA A 283 -22.23 11.09 -1.40
CA ALA A 283 -21.95 11.74 -0.12
C ALA A 283 -20.64 11.25 0.51
N ASP A 284 -20.35 9.94 0.43
CA ASP A 284 -19.08 9.39 0.89
C ASP A 284 -17.89 9.84 0.01
N LEU A 285 -18.09 9.99 -1.30
CA LEU A 285 -17.06 10.51 -2.21
C LEU A 285 -16.74 11.97 -1.91
N GLU A 286 -17.77 12.79 -1.69
CA GLU A 286 -17.63 14.19 -1.33
C GLU A 286 -16.89 14.37 0.00
N ARG A 287 -17.33 13.66 1.05
CA ARG A 287 -16.69 13.72 2.38
C ARG A 287 -15.24 13.25 2.35
N GLU A 288 -14.90 12.32 1.48
CA GLU A 288 -13.53 11.83 1.30
C GLU A 288 -12.69 12.70 0.35
N GLY A 289 -13.29 13.74 -0.25
CA GLY A 289 -12.62 14.68 -1.14
C GLY A 289 -12.36 14.14 -2.54
N PHE A 290 -13.28 13.35 -3.11
CA PHE A 290 -13.23 12.95 -4.53
C PHE A 290 -14.01 13.88 -5.44
N CYS A 291 -15.02 14.54 -4.89
CA CYS A 291 -15.86 15.49 -5.59
C CYS A 291 -16.32 16.57 -4.63
N ARG A 292 -16.93 17.63 -5.17
CA ARG A 292 -17.67 18.65 -4.43
C ARG A 292 -19.08 18.78 -4.99
N ALA A 293 -20.07 18.99 -4.14
CA ALA A 293 -21.41 19.32 -4.59
C ALA A 293 -21.51 20.80 -4.98
N GLU A 294 -22.14 21.09 -6.11
CA GLU A 294 -22.45 22.42 -6.60
C GLU A 294 -23.85 22.41 -7.22
N GLY A 295 -24.82 22.97 -6.50
CA GLY A 295 -26.23 22.85 -6.87
C GLY A 295 -26.71 21.41 -6.85
N ASP A 296 -27.22 20.90 -7.97
CA ASP A 296 -27.68 19.53 -8.17
C ASP A 296 -26.61 18.59 -8.76
N ARG A 297 -25.36 19.08 -8.90
CA ARG A 297 -24.26 18.35 -9.54
C ARG A 297 -23.12 18.06 -8.56
N TRP A 298 -22.40 16.99 -8.83
CA TRP A 298 -21.11 16.68 -8.22
C TRP A 298 -20.01 16.84 -9.26
N LEU A 299 -19.03 17.68 -8.96
CA LEU A 299 -17.86 17.93 -9.81
C LEU A 299 -16.66 17.19 -9.25
N SER A 300 -15.82 16.60 -10.11
CA SER A 300 -14.51 16.09 -9.66
C SER A 300 -13.70 17.23 -9.04
N ILE A 301 -12.94 16.91 -8.00
CA ILE A 301 -11.95 17.86 -7.43
C ILE A 301 -10.76 18.09 -8.35
#